data_AF-A0A7V8Z051-F1
#
_entry.id   AF-A0A7V8Z051-F1
#
_cell.length_a   1.000
_cell.length_b   1.000
_cell.length_c   1.000
_cell.angle_alpha   90.00
_cell.angle_beta   90.00
_cell.angle_gamma   90.00
#
_symmetry.space_group_name_H-M   'P 1'
#
loop_
_entity.id
_entity.type
_entity.pdbx_description
1 polymer ?
#
loop_
_entity_poly.entity_id
_entity_poly.type
_entity_poly.pdbx_seq_one_letter_code
_entity_poly.pdbx_strand_id
1 'polypeptide(L)'
;MMEALDRSNYPKCDGVFWDKPVKDACPKCAAPYLLEKTTKKEGTFRYCKNEDCDYKMAVGNTDLTSDNAGENTASVAERAE
;
A
#
# COMPACT_ATOMS: atom_id res chain seq x y z
N MET A 1 -7.56 25.93 39.94
CA MET A 1 -7.90 24.50 39.77
C MET A 1 -8.57 24.31 38.42
N MET A 2 -7.81 23.89 37.41
CA MET A 2 -8.33 23.08 36.30
C MET A 2 -7.13 22.54 35.51
N GLU A 3 -6.36 21.68 36.17
CA GLU A 3 -5.39 20.81 35.52
C GLU A 3 -6.12 19.55 35.07
N ALA A 4 -6.15 19.29 33.75
CA ALA A 4 -6.48 17.97 33.21
C ALA A 4 -5.91 17.79 31.79
N LEU A 5 -4.71 17.21 31.74
CA LEU A 5 -4.31 16.03 30.93
C LEU A 5 -4.32 16.20 29.39
N ASP A 6 -3.16 16.36 28.77
CA ASP A 6 -2.26 15.29 28.27
C ASP A 6 -2.79 14.54 27.03
N ARG A 7 -2.07 14.74 25.92
CA ARG A 7 -2.03 13.95 24.67
C ARG A 7 -3.31 13.85 23.85
N SER A 8 -3.62 14.93 23.12
CA SER A 8 -4.25 14.86 21.78
C SER A 8 -3.37 14.17 20.71
N ASN A 9 -2.41 13.34 21.12
CA ASN A 9 -1.46 12.63 20.27
C ASN A 9 -1.90 11.18 20.04
N TYR A 10 -3.21 10.95 19.96
CA TYR A 10 -3.77 9.66 19.61
C TYR A 10 -4.29 9.69 18.18
N PRO A 11 -3.46 9.43 17.15
CA PRO A 11 -3.96 8.90 15.90
C PRO A 11 -4.32 7.43 16.16
N LYS A 12 -5.36 7.20 16.96
CA LYS A 12 -5.95 5.87 17.11
C LYS A 12 -6.84 5.65 15.89
N CYS A 13 -6.18 5.60 14.74
CA CYS A 13 -6.78 5.12 13.51
C CYS A 13 -6.98 3.61 13.69
N ASP A 14 -8.01 3.23 14.45
CA ASP A 14 -8.44 1.84 14.69
C ASP A 14 -9.67 1.53 13.81
N GLY A 15 -9.70 2.11 12.62
CA GLY A 15 -10.73 1.84 11.62
C GLY A 15 -10.27 0.71 10.73
N VAL A 16 -10.47 -0.54 11.17
CA VAL A 16 -10.30 -1.72 10.32
C VAL A 16 -11.33 -1.64 9.18
N PHE A 17 -10.89 -1.21 8.00
CA PHE A 17 -11.70 -1.32 6.79
C PHE A 17 -11.82 -2.80 6.44
N TRP A 18 -13.05 -3.29 6.33
CA TRP A 18 -13.35 -4.72 6.15
C TRP A 18 -12.84 -5.28 4.82
N ASP A 19 -12.99 -4.53 3.72
CA ASP A 19 -12.33 -4.81 2.45
C ASP A 19 -12.05 -3.49 1.71
N LYS A 20 -10.81 -3.25 1.27
CA LYS A 20 -10.43 -2.02 0.56
C LYS A 20 -10.28 -2.28 -0.94
N PRO A 21 -10.89 -1.47 -1.83
CA PRO A 21 -10.56 -1.51 -3.24
C PRO A 21 -9.16 -0.94 -3.44
N VAL A 22 -8.28 -1.74 -4.03
CA VAL A 22 -6.91 -1.36 -4.37
C VAL A 22 -6.88 -1.04 -5.85
N LYS A 23 -6.29 0.11 -6.20
CA LYS A 23 -6.06 0.55 -7.59
C LYS A 23 -4.94 -0.26 -8.26
N ASP A 24 -5.09 -1.57 -8.21
CA ASP A 24 -4.19 -2.55 -8.79
C ASP A 24 -4.93 -3.21 -9.96
N ALA A 25 -4.29 -3.27 -11.12
CA ALA A 25 -4.90 -3.81 -12.32
C ALA A 25 -4.73 -5.33 -12.34
N CYS A 26 -5.82 -6.07 -12.59
CA CYS A 26 -5.72 -7.53 -12.67
C CYS A 26 -4.99 -7.94 -13.97
N PRO A 27 -3.89 -8.71 -13.92
CA PRO A 27 -3.15 -9.13 -15.11
C PRO A 27 -3.88 -10.18 -15.95
N LYS A 28 -4.89 -10.86 -15.38
CA LYS A 28 -5.65 -11.91 -16.09
C LYS A 28 -6.84 -11.37 -16.87
N CYS A 29 -7.59 -10.41 -16.31
CA CYS A 29 -8.85 -9.92 -16.89
C CYS A 29 -8.87 -8.41 -17.15
N ALA A 30 -7.76 -7.71 -16.93
CA ALA A 30 -7.62 -6.26 -17.06
C ALA A 30 -8.64 -5.45 -16.23
N ALA A 31 -9.10 -6.00 -15.10
CA ALA A 31 -9.97 -5.28 -14.18
C ALA A 31 -9.28 -4.02 -13.63
N PRO A 32 -10.01 -2.90 -13.47
CA PRO A 32 -9.44 -1.62 -13.07
C PRO A 32 -9.03 -1.54 -11.59
N TYR A 33 -9.48 -2.49 -10.76
CA TYR A 33 -9.15 -2.57 -9.34
C TYR A 33 -9.25 -4.02 -8.83
N LEU A 34 -8.53 -4.30 -7.74
CA LEU A 34 -8.62 -5.53 -6.96
C LEU A 34 -9.26 -5.25 -5.60
N LEU A 35 -9.79 -6.28 -4.94
CA LEU A 35 -10.31 -6.18 -3.58
C LEU A 35 -9.32 -6.78 -2.60
N GLU A 36 -8.93 -6.00 -1.60
CA GLU A 36 -8.10 -6.45 -0.49
C GLU A 36 -8.98 -6.89 0.67
N LYS A 37 -8.77 -8.12 1.13
CA LYS A 37 -9.49 -8.76 2.23
C LYS A 37 -8.50 -9.22 3.28
N THR A 38 -8.81 -8.94 4.54
CA THR A 38 -8.01 -9.40 5.68
C THR A 38 -8.76 -10.46 6.44
N THR A 39 -8.17 -11.65 6.55
CA THR A 39 -8.74 -12.77 7.30
C THR A 39 -7.84 -13.17 8.45
N LYS A 40 -8.45 -13.67 9.53
CA LYS A 40 -7.71 -14.16 10.70
C LYS A 40 -6.84 -15.39 10.42
N LYS A 41 -7.15 -16.16 9.36
CA LYS A 41 -6.49 -17.44 9.05
C LYS A 41 -5.38 -17.30 8.00
N GLU A 42 -5.61 -16.52 6.95
CA GLU A 42 -4.65 -16.36 5.83
C GLU A 42 -3.95 -14.98 5.84
N GLY A 43 -4.37 -14.04 6.69
CA GLY A 43 -3.87 -12.67 6.69
C GLY A 43 -4.53 -11.82 5.61
N THR A 44 -3.83 -10.77 5.18
CA THR A 44 -4.29 -9.84 4.14
C THR A 44 -3.96 -10.38 2.75
N PHE A 45 -4.95 -10.42 1.85
CA PHE A 45 -4.80 -10.85 0.47
C PHE A 45 -5.65 -10.00 -0.47
N ARG A 46 -5.20 -9.85 -1.71
CA ARG A 46 -5.95 -9.20 -2.79
C ARG A 46 -6.51 -10.24 -3.75
N TYR A 47 -7.72 -10.03 -4.21
CA TYR A 47 -8.40 -10.92 -5.15
C TYR A 47 -9.21 -10.12 -6.17
N CYS A 48 -9.40 -10.70 -7.36
CA CYS A 48 -10.27 -10.12 -8.37
C CYS A 48 -11.74 -10.43 -8.04
N LYS A 49 -12.63 -9.44 -8.19
CA LYS A 49 -14.08 -9.62 -8.01
C LYS A 49 -14.76 -10.26 -9.23
N ASN A 50 -14.05 -10.43 -10.33
CA ASN A 50 -14.63 -10.94 -11.57
C ASN A 50 -14.81 -12.47 -11.48
N GLU A 51 -16.01 -12.97 -11.78
CA GLU A 51 -16.34 -14.41 -11.71
C GLU A 51 -15.62 -15.26 -12.77
N ASP A 52 -15.23 -14.64 -13.89
CA ASP A 52 -14.41 -15.26 -14.93
C ASP A 52 -12.91 -15.25 -14.57
N CYS A 53 -12.53 -14.67 -13.43
CA CYS A 53 -11.14 -14.44 -13.06
C CYS A 53 -10.81 -14.91 -11.62
N ASP A 54 -10.19 -16.07 -11.51
CA ASP A 54 -9.64 -16.58 -10.25
C ASP A 54 -8.21 -16.06 -10.01
N TYR A 55 -8.06 -14.74 -9.89
CA TYR A 55 -6.78 -14.13 -9.50
C TYR A 55 -6.80 -13.77 -8.01
N LYS A 56 -5.86 -14.32 -7.24
CA LYS A 56 -5.68 -14.07 -5.80
C LYS A 56 -4.19 -14.03 -5.45
N MET A 57 -3.78 -13.04 -4.66
CA MET A 57 -2.41 -12.87 -4.16
C MET A 57 -2.41 -12.47 -2.69
N ALA A 58 -1.53 -13.04 -1.87
CA ALA A 58 -1.34 -12.60 -0.48
C ALA A 58 -0.54 -11.30 -0.45
N VAL A 59 -0.95 -10.35 0.39
CA VAL A 59 -0.27 -9.06 0.57
C VAL A 59 0.14 -8.96 2.03
N GLY A 60 1.31 -9.53 2.32
CA GLY A 60 1.97 -9.34 3.61
C GLY A 60 2.51 -7.92 3.71
N ASN A 61 2.49 -7.34 4.91
CA ASN A 61 3.02 -6.02 5.20
C ASN A 61 4.55 -5.99 4.99
N THR A 62 4.99 -5.83 3.75
CA THR A 62 6.34 -5.38 3.40
C THR A 62 6.35 -3.86 3.42
N ASP A 63 6.17 -3.29 4.61
CA ASP A 63 6.73 -1.97 4.90
C ASP A 63 8.25 -2.13 4.95
N LEU A 64 8.97 -1.14 4.44
CA LEU A 64 10.41 -1.11 4.11
C LEU A 64 10.78 -1.54 2.67
N THR A 65 10.41 -0.72 1.69
CA THR A 65 11.41 0.19 1.10
C THR A 65 10.70 1.45 0.62
N SER A 66 10.68 2.44 1.52
CA SER A 66 10.64 3.83 1.13
C SER A 66 11.79 4.08 0.16
N ASP A 67 11.47 4.68 -0.99
CA ASP A 67 12.33 5.48 -1.85
C ASP A 67 13.63 4.84 -2.36
N ASN A 68 13.75 4.72 -3.68
CA ASN A 68 14.90 5.29 -4.37
C ASN A 68 14.49 5.61 -5.80
N ALA A 69 14.20 6.88 -6.03
CA ALA A 69 14.35 7.51 -7.34
C ALA A 69 15.78 7.21 -7.83
N GLY A 70 15.88 6.28 -8.78
CA GLY A 70 17.11 5.99 -9.50
C GLY A 70 17.35 7.04 -10.60
N GLU A 71 17.45 8.31 -10.23
CA GLU A 71 18.16 9.30 -11.06
C GLU A 71 19.58 9.40 -10.53
N ASN A 72 20.46 8.57 -11.09
CA ASN A 72 21.91 8.73 -10.94
C ASN A 72 22.50 8.97 -12.33
N THR A 73 22.62 10.24 -12.72
CA THR A 73 23.59 10.66 -13.74
C THR A 73 24.42 11.83 -13.18
N ALA A 74 25.37 11.49 -12.33
CA ALA A 74 26.46 12.38 -11.94
C ALA A 74 27.74 11.96 -12.68
N SER A 75 28.16 12.76 -13.66
CA SER A 75 29.53 12.90 -14.19
C SER A 75 29.40 13.50 -15.58
N VAL A 76 30.08 14.56 -15.98
CA VAL A 76 31.29 15.16 -15.44
C VAL A 76 31.48 16.52 -16.13
N ALA A 77 32.18 17.41 -15.44
CA ALA A 77 32.67 18.70 -15.89
C ALA A 77 33.41 18.67 -17.24
N GLU A 78 33.39 19.79 -17.96
CA GLU A 78 34.64 20.42 -18.39
C GLU A 78 34.41 21.91 -18.73
N ARG A 79 35.17 22.79 -18.09
CA ARG A 79 35.39 24.20 -18.48
C ARG A 79 36.70 24.25 -19.26
N ALA A 80 36.64 24.60 -20.53
CA ALA A 80 37.69 25.19 -21.38
C ALA A 80 36.99 25.49 -22.72
N GLU A 81 37.11 26.62 -23.40
CA GLU A 81 38.17 27.61 -23.55
C GLU A 81 37.55 28.88 -24.17
#